data_AF-A0A523QEP2-F1
#
_entry.id   AF-A0A523QEP2-F1
#
_cell.length_a   1.000
_cell.length_b   1.000
_cell.length_c   1.000
_cell.angle_alpha   90.00
_cell.angle_beta   90.00
_cell.angle_gamma   90.00
#
_symmetry.space_group_name_H-M   'P 1'
#
loop_
_entity.id
_entity.type
_entity.pdbx_description
1 polymer ?
#
loop_
_entity_poly.entity_id
_entity_poly.type
_entity_poly.pdbx_seq_one_letter_code
_entity_poly.pdbx_strand_id
1 'polypeptide(L)'
;MGTESKRGKKRADFSLAPKFTNSSWFKELKGILKISDEELIHNLGFLKEQKLVEHNYYGVLLTGKGFDVAGKIEEQRETRLHRASSFLLSGVIAFTLLAALIHQMNIIPPDLLLWFYAIPVLVIGVFYFIVTSRI
;
A
#
# COMPACT_ATOMS: atom_id res chain seq x y z
N MET A 1 23.58 2.00 38.29
CA MET A 1 22.55 0.95 38.19
C MET A 1 21.46 1.50 37.28
N GLY A 2 21.21 1.05 36.05
CA GLY A 2 21.63 -0.15 35.36
C GLY A 2 20.42 -0.76 34.64
N THR A 3 19.99 -0.14 33.55
CA THR A 3 19.09 -0.77 32.55
C THR A 3 19.43 -0.22 31.16
N GLU A 4 20.69 -0.43 30.74
CA GLU A 4 20.98 -0.50 29.32
C GLU A 4 20.16 -1.64 28.72
N SER A 5 19.21 -1.25 27.87
CA SER A 5 18.47 -2.17 27.01
C SER A 5 19.46 -2.89 26.12
N LYS A 6 19.85 -4.10 26.54
CA LYS A 6 20.45 -5.14 25.70
C LYS A 6 19.44 -5.62 24.64
N ARG A 7 18.84 -4.71 23.85
CA ARG A 7 18.54 -5.02 22.46
C ARG A 7 19.88 -5.15 21.77
N GLY A 8 20.50 -6.31 21.94
CA GLY A 8 21.56 -6.75 21.06
C GLY A 8 21.03 -6.56 19.65
N LYS A 9 21.64 -5.61 18.93
CA LYS A 9 21.79 -5.69 17.48
C LYS A 9 22.41 -7.06 17.20
N LYS A 10 21.60 -8.13 17.21
CA LYS A 10 21.91 -9.33 16.45
C LYS A 10 21.91 -8.82 15.01
N ARG A 11 23.07 -8.37 14.57
CA ARG A 11 23.35 -8.16 13.15
C ARG A 11 22.94 -9.49 12.52
N ALA A 12 21.98 -9.46 11.61
CA ALA A 12 21.69 -10.59 10.75
C ALA A 12 23.04 -11.14 10.28
N ASP A 13 23.25 -12.45 10.33
CA ASP A 13 24.52 -13.04 9.93
C ASP A 13 24.74 -12.76 8.42
N PHE A 14 25.44 -11.67 8.12
CA PHE A 14 25.72 -11.17 6.77
C PHE A 14 26.77 -12.01 6.04
N SER A 15 27.25 -13.11 6.62
CA SER A 15 28.18 -14.05 5.97
C SER A 15 27.62 -14.65 4.67
N LEU A 16 26.31 -14.52 4.44
CA LEU A 16 25.63 -14.95 3.23
C LEU A 16 25.53 -13.84 2.14
N ALA A 17 25.56 -12.55 2.51
CA ALA A 17 25.33 -11.39 1.63
C ALA A 17 26.15 -11.33 0.32
N PRO A 18 27.42 -11.76 0.28
CA PRO A 18 28.24 -11.65 -0.93
C PRO A 18 27.85 -12.64 -2.05
N LYS A 19 27.17 -13.75 -1.74
CA LYS A 19 26.93 -14.83 -2.73
C LYS A 19 25.76 -14.57 -3.66
N PHE A 20 24.79 -13.74 -3.26
CA PHE A 20 23.57 -13.49 -4.05
C PHE A 20 23.47 -12.08 -4.61
N THR A 21 24.22 -11.10 -4.11
CA THR A 21 24.25 -9.72 -4.63
C THR A 21 24.62 -9.66 -6.12
N ASN A 22 25.41 -10.61 -6.62
CA ASN A 22 25.77 -10.72 -8.04
C ASN A 22 24.80 -11.55 -8.90
N SER A 23 23.81 -12.21 -8.29
CA SER A 23 22.85 -13.03 -9.02
C SER A 23 21.89 -12.18 -9.88
N SER A 24 21.40 -12.75 -10.98
CA SER A 24 20.43 -12.09 -11.86
C SER A 24 19.13 -11.75 -11.14
N TRP A 25 18.58 -12.68 -10.37
CA TRP A 25 17.32 -12.49 -9.64
C TRP A 25 17.41 -11.38 -8.60
N PHE A 26 18.55 -11.21 -7.93
CA PHE A 26 18.73 -10.15 -6.93
C PHE A 26 18.77 -8.77 -7.60
N LYS A 27 19.47 -8.65 -8.73
CA LYS A 27 19.50 -7.41 -9.53
C LYS A 27 18.12 -7.07 -10.10
N GLU A 28 17.38 -8.07 -10.56
CA GLU A 28 16.01 -7.91 -11.06
C GLU A 28 15.07 -7.45 -9.94
N LEU A 29 15.09 -8.12 -8.79
CA LEU A 29 14.27 -7.76 -7.64
C LEU A 29 14.58 -6.34 -7.14
N LYS A 30 15.86 -5.96 -7.11
CA LYS A 30 16.29 -4.59 -6.83
C LYS A 30 15.73 -3.60 -7.85
N GLY A 31 15.80 -3.93 -9.14
CA GLY A 31 15.27 -3.09 -10.22
C GLY A 31 13.77 -2.85 -10.09
N ILE A 32 13.01 -3.88 -9.69
CA ILE A 32 11.56 -3.79 -9.46
C ILE A 32 11.27 -2.93 -8.22
N LEU A 33 11.94 -3.20 -7.10
CA LEU A 33 11.67 -2.54 -5.82
C LEU A 33 12.27 -1.14 -5.70
N LYS A 34 13.27 -0.81 -6.55
CA LYS A 34 14.01 0.46 -6.55
C LYS A 34 14.59 0.84 -5.19
N ILE A 35 15.07 -0.15 -4.43
CA ILE A 35 15.71 0.02 -3.11
C ILE A 35 17.22 -0.22 -3.20
N SER A 36 17.96 0.15 -2.13
CA SER A 36 19.40 -0.11 -2.04
C SER A 36 19.70 -1.61 -1.81
N ASP A 37 20.93 -2.04 -2.10
CA ASP A 37 21.34 -3.43 -1.87
C ASP A 37 21.27 -3.79 -0.37
N GLU A 38 21.68 -2.85 0.48
CA GLU A 38 21.65 -2.99 1.94
C GLU A 38 20.23 -3.18 2.46
N GLU A 39 19.29 -2.39 1.95
CA GLU A 39 17.87 -2.46 2.33
C GLU A 39 17.23 -3.75 1.82
N LEU A 40 17.54 -4.18 0.59
CA LEU A 40 17.05 -5.45 0.05
C LEU A 40 17.57 -6.64 0.85
N ILE A 41 18.86 -6.67 1.19
CA ILE A 41 19.46 -7.73 2.01
C ILE A 41 18.84 -7.74 3.40
N HIS A 42 18.67 -6.56 4.02
CA HIS A 42 18.04 -6.44 5.32
C HIS A 42 16.61 -7.00 5.31
N ASN A 43 15.82 -6.62 4.29
CA ASN A 43 14.44 -7.07 4.16
C ASN A 43 14.35 -8.58 3.90
N LEU A 44 15.19 -9.13 3.01
CA LEU A 44 15.24 -10.59 2.78
C LEU A 44 15.69 -11.35 4.02
N GLY A 45 16.67 -10.82 4.76
CA GLY A 45 17.13 -11.38 6.04
C GLY A 45 16.00 -11.41 7.07
N PHE A 46 15.29 -10.30 7.23
CA PHE A 46 14.14 -10.22 8.13
C PHE A 46 13.02 -11.20 7.74
N LEU A 47 12.66 -11.26 6.45
CA LEU A 47 11.63 -12.20 5.96
C LEU A 47 12.04 -13.66 6.20
N LYS A 48 13.33 -13.98 6.05
CA LYS A 48 13.86 -15.31 6.35
C LYS A 48 13.81 -15.63 7.84
N GLU A 49 14.23 -14.70 8.70
CA GLU A 49 14.15 -14.85 10.16
C GLU A 49 12.70 -15.10 10.64
N GLN A 50 11.74 -14.45 9.98
CA GLN A 50 10.31 -14.67 10.23
C GLN A 50 9.75 -15.96 9.61
N LYS A 51 10.58 -16.74 8.92
CA LYS A 51 10.21 -17.96 8.18
C LYS A 51 9.16 -17.71 7.10
N LEU A 52 9.16 -16.52 6.50
CA LEU A 52 8.24 -16.15 5.42
C LEU A 52 8.83 -16.47 4.05
N VAL A 53 10.15 -16.42 3.93
CA VAL A 53 10.86 -16.79 2.71
C VAL A 53 11.97 -17.78 3.00
N GLU A 54 12.22 -18.64 2.04
CA GLU A 54 13.44 -19.42 1.91
C GLU A 54 14.20 -18.94 0.69
N HIS A 55 15.53 -19.00 0.73
CA HIS A 55 16.34 -18.65 -0.42
C HIS A 55 17.37 -19.74 -0.67
N ASN A 56 17.59 -20.02 -1.95
CA ASN A 56 18.64 -20.91 -2.42
C ASN A 56 19.53 -20.16 -3.42
N TYR A 57 20.44 -20.87 -4.09
CA TYR A 57 21.32 -20.26 -5.08
C TYR A 57 20.54 -19.65 -6.27
N TYR A 58 19.36 -20.20 -6.57
CA TYR A 58 18.55 -19.88 -7.75
C TYR A 58 17.49 -18.79 -7.51
N GLY A 59 17.16 -18.47 -6.25
CA GLY A 59 16.18 -17.43 -5.96
C GLY A 59 15.64 -17.43 -4.53
N VAL A 60 14.57 -16.66 -4.34
CA VAL A 60 13.79 -16.54 -3.10
C VAL A 60 12.40 -17.12 -3.35
N LEU A 61 11.96 -18.00 -2.47
CA LEU A 61 10.66 -18.67 -2.51
C LEU A 61 9.89 -18.32 -1.23
N LEU A 62 8.57 -18.12 -1.36
CA LEU A 62 7.70 -18.01 -0.20
C LEU A 62 7.53 -19.37 0.47
N THR A 63 7.57 -19.40 1.80
CA THR A 63 7.18 -20.58 2.57
C THR A 63 5.64 -20.66 2.61
N GLY A 64 5.07 -21.78 3.09
CA GLY A 64 3.62 -21.85 3.35
C GLY A 64 3.12 -20.71 4.25
N LYS A 65 3.87 -20.39 5.31
CA LYS A 65 3.60 -19.22 6.17
C LYS A 65 3.73 -17.90 5.41
N GLY A 66 4.69 -17.80 4.49
CA GLY A 66 4.85 -16.64 3.60
C GLY A 66 3.62 -16.40 2.73
N PHE A 67 3.07 -17.46 2.13
CA PHE A 67 1.84 -17.38 1.35
C PHE A 67 0.64 -16.94 2.19
N ASP A 68 0.46 -17.51 3.39
CA ASP A 68 -0.63 -17.12 4.29
C ASP A 68 -0.56 -15.64 4.69
N VAL A 69 0.65 -15.14 4.99
CA VAL A 69 0.84 -13.74 5.35
C VAL A 69 0.63 -12.83 4.16
N ALA A 70 1.12 -13.19 2.96
CA ALA A 70 0.89 -12.43 1.74
C ALA A 70 -0.62 -12.35 1.42
N GLY A 71 -1.36 -13.45 1.54
CA GLY A 71 -2.81 -13.47 1.36
C GLY A 71 -3.54 -12.54 2.33
N LYS A 72 -3.17 -12.56 3.63
CA LYS A 72 -3.75 -11.63 4.61
C LYS A 72 -3.42 -10.16 4.33
N ILE A 73 -2.22 -9.88 3.82
CA ILE A 73 -1.83 -8.51 3.44
C ILE A 73 -2.69 -8.03 2.26
N GLU A 74 -2.89 -8.87 1.25
CA GLU A 74 -3.72 -8.52 0.10
C GLU A 74 -5.18 -8.32 0.49
N GLU A 75 -5.75 -9.22 1.31
CA GLU A 75 -7.12 -9.08 1.83
C GLU A 75 -7.30 -7.78 2.64
N GLN A 76 -6.31 -7.42 3.47
CA GLN A 76 -6.33 -6.14 4.19
C GLN A 76 -6.25 -4.94 3.24
N ARG A 77 -5.46 -5.04 2.16
CA ARG A 77 -5.34 -3.99 1.15
C ARG A 77 -6.66 -3.80 0.41
N GLU A 78 -7.28 -4.88 -0.05
CA GLU A 78 -8.59 -4.87 -0.69
C GLU A 78 -9.67 -4.30 0.24
N THR A 79 -9.68 -4.73 1.51
CA THR A 79 -10.62 -4.21 2.51
C THR A 79 -10.46 -2.70 2.73
N ARG A 80 -9.22 -2.21 2.80
CA ARG A 80 -8.95 -0.76 2.95
C ARG A 80 -9.39 0.03 1.74
N LEU A 81 -9.12 -0.48 0.53
CA LEU A 81 -9.58 0.14 -0.72
C LEU A 81 -11.09 0.15 -0.84
N HIS A 82 -11.76 -0.95 -0.46
CA HIS A 82 -13.21 -1.04 -0.43
C HIS A 82 -13.80 -0.01 0.55
N ARG A 83 -13.29 0.08 1.79
CA ARG A 83 -13.75 1.08 2.77
C ARG A 83 -13.57 2.52 2.29
N ALA A 84 -12.43 2.84 1.69
CA ALA A 84 -12.19 4.16 1.12
C ALA A 84 -13.18 4.48 -0.02
N SER A 85 -13.43 3.51 -0.90
CA SER A 85 -14.38 3.65 -2.00
C SER A 85 -15.82 3.80 -1.50
N SER A 86 -16.25 3.01 -0.50
CA SER A 86 -17.57 3.13 0.11
C SER A 86 -17.76 4.46 0.83
N PHE A 87 -16.73 4.95 1.54
CA PHE A 87 -16.76 6.26 2.21
C PHE A 87 -16.90 7.41 1.21
N LEU A 88 -16.21 7.33 0.07
CA LEU A 88 -16.32 8.35 -0.96
C LEU A 88 -17.68 8.32 -1.65
N LEU A 89 -18.19 7.13 -1.97
CA LEU A 89 -19.52 6.98 -2.54
C LEU A 89 -20.60 7.54 -1.62
N SER A 90 -20.55 7.22 -0.32
CA SER A 90 -21.51 7.75 0.66
C SER A 90 -21.37 9.26 0.83
N GLY A 91 -20.13 9.80 0.81
CA GLY A 91 -19.87 11.23 0.83
C GLY A 91 -20.47 11.96 -0.38
N VAL A 92 -20.31 11.41 -1.58
CA VAL A 92 -20.91 11.95 -2.81
C VAL A 92 -22.44 11.93 -2.74
N ILE A 93 -23.03 10.82 -2.28
CA ILE A 93 -24.49 10.70 -2.14
C ILE A 93 -25.01 11.74 -1.14
N ALA A 94 -24.37 11.87 0.03
CA ALA A 94 -24.77 12.83 1.05
C ALA A 94 -24.70 14.28 0.53
N PHE A 95 -23.62 14.63 -0.18
CA PHE A 95 -23.48 15.96 -0.77
C PHE A 95 -24.53 16.22 -1.87
N THR A 96 -24.80 15.23 -2.72
CA THR A 96 -25.82 15.33 -3.77
C THR A 96 -27.23 15.52 -3.19
N LEU A 97 -27.57 14.78 -2.12
CA LEU A 97 -28.84 14.93 -1.42
C LEU A 97 -28.96 16.30 -0.74
N LEU A 98 -27.88 16.79 -0.11
CA LEU A 98 -27.84 18.13 0.47
C LEU A 98 -28.06 19.21 -0.60
N ALA A 99 -27.39 19.10 -1.74
CA ALA A 99 -27.57 20.03 -2.86
C ALA A 99 -29.00 20.00 -3.40
N ALA A 100 -29.60 18.81 -3.54
CA ALA A 100 -30.98 18.65 -3.97
C ALA A 100 -31.99 19.26 -2.97
N LEU A 101 -31.77 19.08 -1.66
CA LEU A 101 -32.60 19.70 -0.62
C LEU A 101 -32.51 21.23 -0.68
N ILE A 102 -31.31 21.78 -0.81
CA ILE A 102 -31.13 23.23 -0.92
C ILE A 102 -31.81 23.78 -2.19
N HIS A 103 -31.75 23.03 -3.30
CA HIS A 103 -32.45 23.38 -4.54
C HIS A 103 -33.97 23.44 -4.34
N GLN A 104 -34.56 22.43 -3.69
CA GLN A 104 -36.01 22.39 -3.43
C GLN A 104 -36.52 23.58 -2.61
N MET A 105 -35.66 24.15 -1.75
CA MET A 105 -36.00 25.32 -0.95
C MET A 105 -35.92 26.64 -1.73
N ASN A 106 -35.53 26.65 -3.02
CA ASN A 106 -35.27 27.85 -3.83
C ASN A 106 -34.31 28.86 -3.17
N ILE A 107 -33.44 28.38 -2.27
CA ILE A 107 -32.49 29.24 -1.53
C ILE A 107 -31.32 29.66 -2.41
N ILE A 108 -30.94 28.82 -3.39
CA ILE A 108 -29.78 29.04 -4.25
C ILE A 108 -30.24 29.26 -5.70
N PRO A 109 -29.75 30.33 -6.38
CA PRO A 109 -30.05 30.56 -7.78
C PRO A 109 -29.42 29.47 -8.69
N PRO A 110 -30.04 29.20 -9.86
CA PRO A 110 -29.74 28.03 -10.69
C PRO A 110 -28.31 28.02 -11.26
N ASP A 111 -27.67 29.17 -11.39
CA ASP A 111 -26.27 29.33 -11.75
C ASP A 111 -25.33 28.74 -10.69
N LEU A 112 -25.57 29.01 -9.40
CA LEU A 112 -24.80 28.43 -8.29
C LEU A 112 -25.04 26.93 -8.12
N LEU A 113 -26.23 26.44 -8.50
CA LEU A 113 -26.57 25.02 -8.47
C LEU A 113 -25.67 24.18 -9.38
N LEU A 114 -25.33 24.70 -10.57
CA LEU A 114 -24.40 24.06 -11.51
C LEU A 114 -23.01 23.83 -10.88
N TRP A 115 -22.51 24.79 -10.11
CA TRP A 115 -21.24 24.64 -9.38
C TRP A 115 -21.34 23.57 -8.29
N PHE A 116 -22.46 23.51 -7.59
CA PHE A 116 -22.72 22.45 -6.59
C PHE A 116 -22.72 21.05 -7.21
N TYR A 117 -23.23 20.87 -8.42
CA TYR A 117 -23.15 19.56 -9.11
C TYR A 117 -21.78 19.28 -9.73
N ALA A 118 -21.06 20.33 -10.16
CA ALA A 118 -19.72 20.18 -10.75
C ALA A 118 -18.68 19.68 -9.74
N ILE A 119 -18.75 20.12 -8.47
CA ILE A 119 -17.77 19.76 -7.43
C ILE A 119 -17.74 18.24 -7.15
N PRO A 120 -18.85 17.53 -6.90
CA PRO A 120 -18.85 16.07 -6.72
C PRO A 120 -18.32 15.32 -7.93
N VAL A 121 -18.70 15.74 -9.14
CA VAL A 121 -18.24 15.11 -10.38
C VAL A 121 -16.72 15.28 -10.52
N LEU A 122 -16.19 16.46 -10.21
CA LEU A 122 -14.74 16.72 -10.19
C LEU A 122 -14.03 15.86 -9.14
N VAL A 123 -14.58 15.76 -7.92
CA VAL A 123 -14.01 14.95 -6.84
C VAL A 123 -13.96 13.46 -7.22
N ILE A 124 -15.03 12.92 -7.82
CA ILE A 124 -15.06 11.55 -8.33
C ILE A 124 -14.04 11.36 -9.45
N GLY A 125 -13.96 12.31 -10.39
CA GLY A 125 -13.01 12.26 -11.50
C GLY A 125 -11.55 12.27 -11.03
N VAL A 126 -11.20 13.15 -10.08
CA VAL A 126 -9.86 13.21 -9.47
C VAL A 126 -9.56 11.93 -8.70
N PHE A 127 -10.52 11.42 -7.93
CA PHE A 127 -10.33 10.17 -7.19
C PHE A 127 -10.13 8.98 -8.13
N TYR A 128 -10.97 8.85 -9.17
CA TYR A 128 -10.83 7.81 -10.18
C TYR A 128 -9.45 7.87 -10.83
N PHE A 129 -8.99 9.06 -11.23
CA PHE A 129 -7.67 9.29 -11.81
C PHE A 129 -6.53 8.86 -10.88
N ILE A 130 -6.58 9.25 -9.59
CA ILE A 130 -5.56 8.87 -8.60
C ILE A 130 -5.51 7.34 -8.39
N VAL A 131 -6.67 6.68 -8.39
CA VAL A 131 -6.75 5.23 -8.24
C VAL A 131 -6.21 4.51 -9.47
N THR A 132 -6.58 4.95 -10.68
CA THR A 132 -6.11 4.29 -11.93
C THR A 132 -4.64 4.57 -12.24
N SER A 133 -4.11 5.76 -11.95
CA SER A 133 -2.72 6.11 -12.30
C SER A 133 -1.65 5.40 -11.47
N ARG A 134 -2.05 4.62 -10.45
CA ARG A 134 -1.14 3.90 -9.53
C ARG A 134 -1.22 2.38 -9.67
N ILE A 135 -2.06 1.88 -10.58
CA ILE A 135 -2.15 0.46 -10.99
C ILE A 135 -1.30 0.30 -12.25
#